data_AF-A0A6N3G4R7-F1
#
_entry.id   AF-A0A6N3G4R7-F1
#
_cell.length_a   1.000
_cell.length_b   1.000
_cell.length_c   1.000
_cell.angle_alpha   90.00
_cell.angle_beta   90.00
_cell.angle_gamma   90.00
#
_symmetry.space_group_name_H-M   'P 1'
#
loop_
_entity.id
_entity.type
_entity.pdbx_description
1 polymer ?
#
loop_
_entity_poly.entity_id
_entity_poly.type
_entity_poly.pdbx_seq_one_letter_code
_entity_poly.pdbx_strand_id
1 'polypeptide(L)'
;MFKEKMVTPAIPERVYALCKIVEKGPVTTSEIKEKMEPDFLGNKSSYFNDYRNAAEELGLISISDDLVSLEVEDKIVKSTDNMRTYINQQLEKFNAGQFYLVTNAFFEKGSDIFKEDKNIANLGPMFSEMTGLQVDAMAMRAWRFWASFLGFGYLQDMFVIPNANVFLKDIIKESNFEKNKMYSISEFIDILSPKANIIISDPSSKKFNYGVSNGLRALQDSGFLKMEHILDQKDIWALYPMKAYSNDSIITNITIL
;
A
#
# COMPACT_ATOMS: atom_id res chain seq x y z
N MET A 1 -9.54 -8.30 -6.49
CA MET A 1 -8.81 -6.99 -6.49
C MET A 1 -7.33 -7.19 -6.22
N PHE A 2 -6.99 -7.96 -5.18
CA PHE A 2 -5.62 -8.23 -4.73
C PHE A 2 -5.10 -9.59 -5.17
N LYS A 3 -5.95 -10.65 -5.19
CA LYS A 3 -5.51 -12.00 -5.58
C LYS A 3 -5.26 -12.14 -7.08
N GLU A 4 -6.09 -11.51 -7.90
CA GLU A 4 -6.08 -11.65 -9.36
C GLU A 4 -5.98 -10.29 -10.06
N LYS A 5 -6.82 -10.07 -11.09
CA LYS A 5 -6.93 -8.81 -11.82
C LYS A 5 -7.54 -7.72 -10.93
N MET A 6 -7.02 -6.51 -11.07
CA MET A 6 -7.58 -5.32 -10.42
C MET A 6 -8.93 -4.96 -11.03
N VAL A 7 -9.88 -4.55 -10.18
CA VAL A 7 -11.24 -4.17 -10.60
C VAL A 7 -11.59 -2.78 -10.07
N THR A 8 -11.91 -1.86 -10.99
CA THR A 8 -12.17 -0.44 -10.67
C THR A 8 -13.22 -0.20 -9.60
N PRO A 9 -14.33 -0.96 -9.55
CA PRO A 9 -15.38 -0.66 -8.58
C PRO A 9 -15.05 -1.00 -7.13
N ALA A 10 -14.01 -1.80 -6.88
CA ALA A 10 -13.59 -2.23 -5.55
C ALA A 10 -12.73 -1.18 -4.84
N ILE A 11 -13.20 0.05 -4.69
CA ILE A 11 -12.42 1.13 -4.07
C ILE A 11 -12.37 1.00 -2.52
N PRO A 12 -11.32 1.54 -1.86
CA PRO A 12 -11.16 1.45 -0.39
C PRO A 12 -12.37 1.96 0.39
N GLU A 13 -13.02 3.02 -0.06
CA GLU A 13 -14.17 3.64 0.61
C GLU A 13 -15.39 2.71 0.64
N ARG A 14 -15.62 1.95 -0.45
CA ARG A 14 -16.70 0.97 -0.51
C ARG A 14 -16.41 -0.24 0.37
N VAL A 15 -15.16 -0.70 0.40
CA VAL A 15 -14.71 -1.77 1.30
C VAL A 15 -14.90 -1.35 2.77
N TYR A 16 -14.48 -0.13 3.11
CA TYR A 16 -14.66 0.42 4.46
C TYR A 16 -16.13 0.54 4.83
N ALA A 17 -16.97 1.11 3.95
CA ALA A 17 -18.40 1.26 4.20
C ALA A 17 -19.10 -0.09 4.42
N LEU A 18 -18.74 -1.12 3.64
CA LEU A 18 -19.22 -2.48 3.86
C LEU A 18 -18.84 -2.97 5.26
N CYS A 19 -17.58 -2.81 5.67
CA CYS A 19 -17.12 -3.22 6.99
C CYS A 19 -17.89 -2.51 8.12
N LYS A 20 -18.22 -1.21 7.96
CA LYS A 20 -19.02 -0.45 8.94
C LYS A 20 -20.48 -0.92 9.04
N ILE A 21 -21.03 -1.53 7.99
CA ILE A 21 -22.38 -2.12 8.04
C ILE A 21 -22.36 -3.36 8.92
N VAL A 22 -21.37 -4.25 8.73
CA VAL A 22 -21.28 -5.54 9.43
C VAL A 22 -20.60 -5.46 10.81
N GLU A 23 -19.97 -4.33 11.15
CA GLU A 23 -19.47 -4.04 12.51
C GLU A 23 -20.59 -4.12 13.56
N LYS A 24 -21.85 -3.87 13.17
CA LYS A 24 -23.00 -3.94 14.09
C LYS A 24 -23.52 -5.37 14.31
N GLY A 25 -22.91 -6.36 13.65
CA GLY A 25 -23.31 -7.76 13.68
C GLY A 25 -23.47 -8.34 12.27
N PRO A 26 -23.60 -9.67 12.15
CA PRO A 26 -23.77 -10.34 10.87
C PRO A 26 -25.00 -9.84 10.10
N VAL A 27 -24.85 -9.62 8.80
CA VAL A 27 -25.92 -9.14 7.91
C VAL A 27 -25.95 -9.99 6.64
N THR A 28 -27.14 -10.24 6.10
CA THR A 28 -27.27 -11.00 4.84
C THR A 28 -26.66 -10.25 3.66
N THR A 29 -26.14 -10.97 2.67
CA THR A 29 -25.55 -10.38 1.45
C THR A 29 -26.52 -9.43 0.74
N SER A 30 -27.80 -9.79 0.68
CA SER A 30 -28.86 -9.00 0.03
C SER A 30 -29.11 -7.66 0.74
N GLU A 31 -29.18 -7.66 2.08
CA GLU A 31 -29.38 -6.45 2.86
C GLU A 31 -28.19 -5.48 2.76
N ILE A 32 -26.95 -6.00 2.73
CA ILE A 32 -25.77 -5.14 2.55
C ILE A 32 -25.81 -4.54 1.14
N LYS A 33 -26.15 -5.33 0.12
CA LYS A 33 -26.28 -4.84 -1.25
C LYS A 33 -27.33 -3.73 -1.35
N GLU A 34 -28.51 -3.90 -0.75
CA GLU A 34 -29.55 -2.88 -0.75
C GLU A 34 -29.10 -1.59 -0.05
N LYS A 35 -28.36 -1.69 1.06
CA LYS A 35 -27.80 -0.53 1.78
C LYS A 35 -26.72 0.19 0.98
N MET A 36 -25.87 -0.55 0.26
CA MET A 36 -24.73 -0.01 -0.49
C MET A 36 -25.12 0.52 -1.88
N GLU A 37 -26.09 -0.13 -2.53
CA GLU A 37 -26.54 0.15 -3.90
C GLU A 37 -28.08 0.17 -3.95
N PRO A 38 -28.74 1.14 -3.28
CA PRO A 38 -30.18 1.14 -3.15
C PRO A 38 -30.90 1.36 -4.49
N ASP A 39 -31.95 0.57 -4.74
CA ASP A 39 -32.67 0.52 -6.01
C ASP A 39 -33.28 1.87 -6.43
N PHE A 40 -33.67 2.71 -5.46
CA PHE A 40 -34.26 4.03 -5.76
C PHE A 40 -33.30 5.00 -6.45
N LEU A 41 -31.98 4.73 -6.41
CA LEU A 41 -30.98 5.51 -7.16
C LEU A 41 -30.93 5.13 -8.65
N GLY A 42 -31.64 4.07 -9.07
CA GLY A 42 -31.75 3.69 -10.48
C GLY A 42 -30.45 3.15 -11.08
N ASN A 43 -29.61 2.49 -10.28
CA ASN A 43 -28.33 1.94 -10.72
C ASN A 43 -28.54 0.86 -11.79
N LYS A 44 -28.00 1.09 -13.00
CA LYS A 44 -28.08 0.14 -14.13
C LYS A 44 -27.05 -1.00 -14.05
N SER A 45 -26.10 -0.91 -13.14
CA SER A 45 -25.02 -1.88 -12.97
C SER A 45 -24.74 -2.05 -11.48
N SER A 46 -24.56 -3.29 -11.04
CA SER A 46 -24.18 -3.59 -9.66
C SER A 46 -22.69 -3.90 -9.58
N TYR A 47 -22.03 -3.31 -8.61
CA TYR A 47 -20.60 -3.48 -8.35
C TYR A 47 -20.34 -4.20 -7.03
N PHE A 48 -21.41 -4.65 -6.37
CA PHE A 48 -21.38 -5.16 -5.01
C PHE A 48 -20.41 -6.31 -4.80
N ASN A 49 -20.38 -7.25 -5.75
CA ASN A 49 -19.48 -8.39 -5.67
C ASN A 49 -18.00 -7.97 -5.71
N ASP A 50 -17.64 -6.89 -6.40
CA ASP A 50 -16.24 -6.48 -6.56
C ASP A 50 -15.64 -6.02 -5.22
N TYR A 51 -16.31 -5.11 -4.49
CA TYR A 51 -15.81 -4.64 -3.19
C TYR A 51 -16.08 -5.64 -2.07
N ARG A 52 -17.14 -6.46 -2.14
CA ARG A 52 -17.34 -7.57 -1.20
C ARG A 52 -16.20 -8.59 -1.30
N ASN A 53 -15.88 -9.04 -2.51
CA ASN A 53 -14.78 -9.97 -2.73
C ASN A 53 -13.44 -9.35 -2.32
N ALA A 54 -13.21 -8.06 -2.57
CA ALA A 54 -12.00 -7.39 -2.08
C ALA A 54 -11.91 -7.36 -0.55
N ALA A 55 -13.02 -7.12 0.16
CA ALA A 55 -13.06 -7.15 1.62
C ALA A 55 -12.76 -8.56 2.17
N GLU A 56 -13.31 -9.60 1.53
CA GLU A 56 -13.04 -11.00 1.87
C GLU A 56 -11.59 -11.40 1.55
N GLU A 57 -11.07 -11.01 0.37
CA GLU A 57 -9.67 -11.22 -0.01
C GLU A 57 -8.72 -10.68 1.06
N LEU A 58 -8.98 -9.46 1.55
CA LEU A 58 -8.20 -8.78 2.59
C LEU A 58 -8.39 -9.35 4.00
N GLY A 59 -9.29 -10.33 4.18
CA GLY A 59 -9.62 -10.90 5.49
C GLY A 59 -10.24 -9.88 6.45
N LEU A 60 -11.01 -8.93 5.94
CA LEU A 60 -11.78 -7.98 6.75
C LEU A 60 -13.14 -8.56 7.15
N ILE A 61 -13.70 -9.39 6.28
CA ILE A 61 -14.99 -10.04 6.45
C ILE A 61 -14.87 -11.54 6.17
N SER A 62 -15.83 -12.29 6.67
CA SER A 62 -16.07 -13.69 6.31
C SER A 62 -17.53 -13.88 5.91
N ILE A 63 -17.77 -14.92 5.10
CA ILE A 63 -19.09 -15.22 4.53
C ILE A 63 -19.43 -16.67 4.85
N SER A 64 -20.55 -16.89 5.54
CA SER A 64 -21.06 -18.21 5.91
C SER A 64 -22.58 -18.22 5.80
N ASP A 65 -23.14 -19.18 5.05
CA ASP A 65 -24.58 -19.36 4.86
C ASP A 65 -25.33 -18.04 4.50
N ASP A 66 -24.73 -17.25 3.60
CA ASP A 66 -25.19 -15.92 3.14
C ASP A 66 -25.09 -14.78 4.16
N LEU A 67 -24.64 -15.05 5.39
CA LEU A 67 -24.31 -14.03 6.37
C LEU A 67 -22.88 -13.56 6.17
N VAL A 68 -22.73 -12.23 6.04
CA VAL A 68 -21.45 -11.55 6.04
C VAL A 68 -21.19 -11.00 7.43
N SER A 69 -20.05 -11.36 8.00
CA SER A 69 -19.61 -10.95 9.34
C SER A 69 -18.28 -10.23 9.26
N LEU A 70 -18.02 -9.35 10.23
CA LEU A 70 -16.68 -8.80 10.42
C LEU A 70 -15.76 -9.91 10.94
N GLU A 71 -14.65 -10.15 10.24
CA GLU A 71 -13.65 -11.17 10.63
C GLU A 71 -12.58 -10.59 11.56
N VAL A 72 -12.43 -9.26 11.54
CA VAL A 72 -11.47 -8.52 12.38
C VAL A 72 -12.14 -7.93 13.61
N GLU A 73 -11.33 -7.56 14.62
CA GLU A 73 -11.83 -6.79 15.75
C GLU A 73 -12.36 -5.40 15.31
N ASP A 74 -13.42 -4.90 15.94
CA ASP A 74 -14.02 -3.58 15.66
C ASP A 74 -12.99 -2.43 15.63
N LYS A 75 -11.94 -2.52 16.46
CA LYS A 75 -10.86 -1.53 16.52
C LYS A 75 -10.16 -1.36 15.17
N ILE A 76 -10.12 -2.39 14.33
CA ILE A 76 -9.50 -2.36 13.00
C ILE A 76 -10.32 -1.50 12.03
N VAL A 77 -11.65 -1.48 12.17
CA VAL A 77 -12.56 -0.72 11.30
C VAL A 77 -13.12 0.54 11.99
N LYS A 78 -12.50 0.94 13.10
CA LYS A 78 -12.82 2.18 13.82
C LYS A 78 -12.57 3.42 12.97
N SER A 79 -11.54 3.39 12.13
CA SER A 79 -11.17 4.46 11.20
C SER A 79 -10.58 3.88 9.92
N THR A 80 -10.52 4.69 8.87
CA THR A 80 -9.83 4.32 7.62
C THR A 80 -8.33 4.12 7.83
N ASP A 81 -7.71 4.84 8.77
CA ASP A 81 -6.30 4.68 9.12
C ASP A 81 -6.05 3.31 9.76
N ASN A 82 -6.89 2.90 10.70
CA ASN A 82 -6.78 1.60 11.35
C ASN A 82 -6.94 0.46 10.33
N MET A 83 -7.91 0.59 9.42
CA MET A 83 -8.14 -0.39 8.37
C MET A 83 -6.95 -0.45 7.41
N ARG A 84 -6.41 0.71 7.01
CA ARG A 84 -5.20 0.79 6.16
C ARG A 84 -4.02 0.08 6.82
N THR A 85 -3.73 0.40 8.09
CA THR A 85 -2.62 -0.21 8.82
C THR A 85 -2.75 -1.73 8.85
N TYR A 86 -3.96 -2.26 9.11
CA TYR A 86 -4.22 -3.70 9.03
C TYR A 86 -3.99 -4.28 7.64
N ILE A 87 -4.55 -3.66 6.58
CA ILE A 87 -4.42 -4.15 5.20
C ILE A 87 -2.95 -4.19 4.78
N ASN A 88 -2.16 -3.17 5.14
CA ASN A 88 -0.73 -3.11 4.84
C ASN A 88 0.04 -4.33 5.40
N GLN A 89 -0.40 -4.94 6.51
CA GLN A 89 0.18 -6.17 7.06
C GLN A 89 -0.12 -7.42 6.22
N GLN A 90 -1.13 -7.37 5.35
CA GLN A 90 -1.61 -8.53 4.60
C GLN A 90 -1.07 -8.60 3.18
N LEU A 91 -0.49 -7.51 2.65
CA LEU A 91 -0.23 -7.37 1.22
C LEU A 91 0.73 -8.42 0.64
N GLU A 92 1.70 -8.88 1.43
CA GLU A 92 2.65 -9.93 1.03
C GLU A 92 1.95 -11.27 0.72
N LYS A 93 0.75 -11.52 1.27
CA LYS A 93 -0.08 -12.69 0.93
C LYS A 93 -0.57 -12.67 -0.53
N PHE A 94 -0.49 -11.52 -1.20
CA PHE A 94 -0.96 -11.30 -2.56
C PHE A 94 0.17 -10.98 -3.53
N ASN A 95 1.39 -11.45 -3.25
CA ASN A 95 2.59 -11.13 -4.03
C ASN A 95 2.53 -11.53 -5.52
N ALA A 96 1.68 -12.49 -5.89
CA ALA A 96 1.43 -12.88 -7.28
C ALA A 96 0.32 -12.07 -7.98
N GLY A 97 -0.42 -11.26 -7.21
CA GLY A 97 -1.57 -10.51 -7.72
C GLY A 97 -1.18 -9.30 -8.55
N GLN A 98 -2.06 -8.89 -9.45
CA GLN A 98 -1.78 -7.77 -10.36
C GLN A 98 -1.53 -6.46 -9.61
N PHE A 99 -2.26 -6.18 -8.52
CA PHE A 99 -2.04 -4.99 -7.70
C PHE A 99 -0.63 -4.94 -7.12
N TYR A 100 -0.17 -6.05 -6.56
CA TYR A 100 1.13 -6.15 -5.92
C TYR A 100 2.25 -5.95 -6.94
N LEU A 101 2.20 -6.68 -8.06
CA LEU A 101 3.23 -6.64 -9.09
C LEU A 101 3.31 -5.27 -9.78
N VAL A 102 2.17 -4.62 -10.05
CA VAL A 102 2.14 -3.25 -10.57
C VAL A 102 2.71 -2.25 -9.56
N THR A 103 2.40 -2.41 -8.27
CA THR A 103 2.98 -1.55 -7.23
C THR A 103 4.49 -1.73 -7.16
N ASN A 104 4.98 -2.98 -7.21
CA ASN A 104 6.40 -3.26 -7.20
C ASN A 104 7.11 -2.63 -8.40
N ALA A 105 6.58 -2.82 -9.62
CA ALA A 105 7.09 -2.21 -10.85
C ALA A 105 7.07 -0.67 -10.77
N PHE A 106 6.05 -0.06 -10.15
CA PHE A 106 5.99 1.39 -9.94
C PHE A 106 7.13 1.90 -9.06
N PHE A 107 7.48 1.17 -8.00
CA PHE A 107 8.62 1.50 -7.14
C PHE A 107 9.97 1.21 -7.81
N GLU A 108 10.07 0.17 -8.63
CA GLU A 108 11.26 -0.15 -9.43
C GLU A 108 11.54 0.95 -10.46
N LYS A 109 10.51 1.44 -11.15
CA LYS A 109 10.61 2.59 -12.08
C LYS A 109 11.16 3.84 -11.38
N GLY A 110 10.91 3.97 -10.07
CA GLY A 110 11.50 5.01 -9.24
C GLY A 110 11.23 6.42 -9.78
N SER A 111 12.28 7.22 -9.97
CA SER A 111 12.16 8.58 -10.49
C SER A 111 11.82 8.66 -11.98
N ASP A 112 12.05 7.58 -12.74
CA ASP A 112 11.84 7.62 -14.18
C ASP A 112 10.36 7.70 -14.54
N ILE A 113 9.46 7.38 -13.60
CA ILE A 113 8.01 7.57 -13.74
C ILE A 113 7.64 9.02 -14.08
N PHE A 114 8.45 10.01 -13.67
CA PHE A 114 8.17 11.41 -13.97
C PHE A 114 8.39 11.79 -15.44
N LYS A 115 9.12 10.96 -16.20
CA LYS A 115 9.33 11.12 -17.64
C LYS A 115 8.17 10.58 -18.48
N GLU A 116 7.29 9.80 -17.84
CA GLU A 116 6.16 9.13 -18.48
C GLU A 116 4.90 10.01 -18.50
N ASP A 117 3.84 9.49 -19.11
CA ASP A 117 2.51 10.12 -19.14
C ASP A 117 2.00 10.43 -17.71
N LYS A 118 1.42 11.63 -17.54
CA LYS A 118 0.86 12.10 -16.26
C LYS A 118 -0.49 11.47 -15.93
N ASN A 119 -1.09 10.73 -16.86
CA ASN A 119 -2.27 9.93 -16.60
C ASN A 119 -1.86 8.47 -16.42
N ILE A 120 -1.94 7.98 -15.19
CA ILE A 120 -1.58 6.60 -14.85
C ILE A 120 -2.35 5.57 -15.68
N ALA A 121 -3.55 5.91 -16.17
CA ALA A 121 -4.35 5.03 -17.01
C ALA A 121 -3.67 4.71 -18.36
N ASN A 122 -2.84 5.63 -18.87
CA ASN A 122 -2.11 5.46 -20.12
C ASN A 122 -0.84 4.61 -19.94
N LEU A 123 -0.43 4.34 -18.70
CA LEU A 123 0.78 3.58 -18.37
C LEU A 123 0.55 2.06 -18.35
N GLY A 124 -0.68 1.60 -18.60
CA GLY A 124 -1.03 0.17 -18.64
C GLY A 124 -0.10 -0.68 -19.51
N PRO A 125 0.20 -0.31 -20.77
CA PRO A 125 1.13 -1.06 -21.62
C PRO A 125 2.53 -1.19 -21.02
N MET A 126 3.07 -0.12 -20.42
CA MET A 126 4.38 -0.13 -19.78
C MET A 126 4.40 -1.06 -18.57
N PHE A 127 3.39 -1.00 -17.70
CA PHE A 127 3.28 -1.95 -16.59
C PHE A 127 3.01 -3.38 -17.05
N SER A 128 2.37 -3.56 -18.21
CA SER A 128 2.19 -4.89 -18.79
C SER A 128 3.52 -5.51 -19.18
N GLU A 129 4.41 -4.72 -19.77
CA GLU A 129 5.77 -5.15 -20.12
C GLU A 129 6.61 -5.46 -18.87
N MET A 130 6.60 -4.57 -17.87
CA MET A 130 7.39 -4.76 -16.64
C MET A 130 6.93 -5.96 -15.80
N THR A 131 5.62 -6.25 -15.79
CA THR A 131 5.05 -7.31 -14.93
C THR A 131 4.81 -8.63 -15.65
N GLY A 132 4.82 -8.63 -17.00
CA GLY A 132 4.39 -9.77 -17.81
C GLY A 132 2.88 -10.06 -17.75
N LEU A 133 2.08 -9.18 -17.14
CA LEU A 133 0.62 -9.32 -17.01
C LEU A 133 -0.11 -8.36 -17.93
N GLN A 134 -1.33 -8.69 -18.36
CA GLN A 134 -2.15 -7.73 -19.10
C GLN A 134 -2.72 -6.66 -18.16
N VAL A 135 -2.14 -5.45 -18.20
CA VAL A 135 -2.57 -4.28 -17.40
C VAL A 135 -3.22 -3.25 -18.32
N ASP A 136 -4.53 -3.08 -18.17
CA ASP A 136 -5.32 -2.12 -18.96
C ASP A 136 -5.57 -0.80 -18.19
N ALA A 137 -6.14 0.19 -18.90
CA ALA A 137 -6.44 1.50 -18.34
C ALA A 137 -7.42 1.45 -17.15
N MET A 138 -8.33 0.47 -17.12
CA MET A 138 -9.26 0.30 -15.99
C MET A 138 -8.53 -0.23 -14.76
N ALA A 139 -7.64 -1.21 -14.94
CA ALA A 139 -6.80 -1.75 -13.89
C ALA A 139 -5.91 -0.65 -13.26
N MET A 140 -5.31 0.23 -14.06
CA MET A 140 -4.51 1.35 -13.54
C MET A 140 -5.36 2.42 -12.82
N ARG A 141 -6.60 2.66 -13.28
CA ARG A 141 -7.56 3.50 -12.55
C ARG A 141 -7.94 2.88 -11.21
N ALA A 142 -8.14 1.56 -11.15
CA ALA A 142 -8.38 0.84 -9.91
C ALA A 142 -7.18 0.95 -8.96
N TRP A 143 -5.97 0.69 -9.49
CA TRP A 143 -4.71 0.72 -8.77
C TRP A 143 -4.51 2.03 -8.01
N ARG A 144 -4.68 3.19 -8.67
CA ARG A 144 -4.35 4.49 -8.07
C ARG A 144 -5.16 4.82 -6.80
N PHE A 145 -6.42 4.33 -6.70
CA PHE A 145 -7.24 4.53 -5.49
C PHE A 145 -6.61 3.79 -4.31
N TRP A 146 -6.27 2.52 -4.51
CA TRP A 146 -5.59 1.71 -3.50
C TRP A 146 -4.18 2.17 -3.23
N ALA A 147 -3.42 2.58 -4.24
CA ALA A 147 -2.06 3.06 -4.06
C ALA A 147 -2.01 4.32 -3.19
N SER A 148 -2.93 5.26 -3.42
CA SER A 148 -3.08 6.44 -2.58
C SER A 148 -3.55 6.07 -1.17
N PHE A 149 -4.55 5.20 -1.06
CA PHE A 149 -5.09 4.79 0.24
C PHE A 149 -4.06 4.07 1.10
N LEU A 150 -3.31 3.12 0.53
CA LEU A 150 -2.33 2.29 1.23
C LEU A 150 -1.03 3.03 1.55
N GLY A 151 -0.84 4.23 0.98
CA GLY A 151 0.30 5.08 1.31
C GLY A 151 1.54 4.83 0.45
N PHE A 152 1.34 4.42 -0.80
CA PHE A 152 2.42 4.22 -1.78
C PHE A 152 2.80 5.49 -2.54
N GLY A 153 1.99 6.55 -2.41
CA GLY A 153 2.29 7.84 -2.98
C GLY A 153 1.12 8.81 -2.84
N TYR A 154 1.32 10.01 -3.36
CA TYR A 154 0.31 11.06 -3.37
C TYR A 154 -0.37 11.11 -4.74
N LEU A 155 -1.69 10.97 -4.75
CA LEU A 155 -2.48 11.17 -5.96
C LEU A 155 -2.59 12.67 -6.26
N GLN A 156 -2.03 13.09 -7.39
CA GLN A 156 -2.21 14.42 -7.97
C GLN A 156 -2.93 14.25 -9.31
N ASP A 157 -4.21 14.62 -9.34
CA ASP A 157 -5.13 14.36 -10.45
C ASP A 157 -5.20 12.87 -10.84
N MET A 158 -4.55 12.50 -11.95
CA MET A 158 -4.48 11.13 -12.46
C MET A 158 -3.09 10.52 -12.35
N PHE A 159 -2.15 11.21 -11.68
CA PHE A 159 -0.77 10.75 -11.47
C PHE A 159 -0.53 10.40 -10.00
N VAL A 160 0.29 9.39 -9.73
CA VAL A 160 0.73 9.07 -8.37
C VAL A 160 2.20 9.44 -8.24
N ILE A 161 2.52 10.32 -7.28
CA ILE A 161 3.89 10.70 -6.95
C ILE A 161 4.43 9.70 -5.91
N PRO A 162 5.50 8.92 -6.21
CA PRO A 162 6.00 7.91 -5.28
C PRO A 162 6.52 8.53 -3.97
N ASN A 163 5.92 8.11 -2.86
CA ASN A 163 6.38 8.39 -1.50
C ASN A 163 5.74 7.36 -0.56
N ALA A 164 6.57 6.50 0.04
CA ALA A 164 6.08 5.39 0.86
C ALA A 164 5.94 5.72 2.35
N ASN A 165 5.94 7.00 2.77
CA ASN A 165 5.98 7.37 4.18
C ASN A 165 4.83 6.77 4.99
N VAL A 166 3.60 6.81 4.48
CA VAL A 166 2.42 6.29 5.16
C VAL A 166 2.51 4.77 5.27
N PHE A 167 2.82 4.08 4.18
CA PHE A 167 3.01 2.63 4.20
C PHE A 167 4.11 2.20 5.17
N LEU A 168 5.30 2.80 5.07
CA LEU A 168 6.44 2.51 5.95
C LEU A 168 6.09 2.76 7.42
N LYS A 169 5.38 3.87 7.72
CA LYS A 169 4.92 4.16 9.09
C LYS A 169 4.00 3.08 9.62
N ASP A 170 3.07 2.61 8.80
CA ASP A 170 2.15 1.53 9.19
C ASP A 170 2.91 0.23 9.43
N ILE A 171 3.85 -0.16 8.56
CA ILE A 171 4.65 -1.37 8.76
C ILE A 171 5.55 -1.24 10.00
N ILE A 172 6.23 -0.11 10.20
CA ILE A 172 7.10 0.11 11.36
C ILE A 172 6.32 0.02 12.68
N LYS A 173 5.12 0.59 12.75
CA LYS A 173 4.28 0.55 13.97
C LYS A 173 3.85 -0.86 14.36
N GLU A 174 3.58 -1.70 13.36
CA GLU A 174 3.16 -3.09 13.55
C GLU A 174 4.36 -4.06 13.56
N SER A 175 5.57 -3.54 13.52
CA SER A 175 6.82 -4.29 13.67
C SER A 175 7.39 -4.07 15.07
N ASN A 176 8.17 -5.05 15.54
CA ASN A 176 8.70 -5.08 16.91
C ASN A 176 9.94 -4.18 17.07
N PHE A 177 9.83 -2.90 16.72
CA PHE A 177 10.88 -1.91 16.96
C PHE A 177 10.78 -1.35 18.37
N GLU A 178 11.91 -1.36 19.08
CA GLU A 178 12.07 -0.67 20.35
C GLU A 178 12.31 0.82 20.08
N LYS A 179 11.54 1.68 20.74
CA LYS A 179 11.74 3.13 20.65
C LYS A 179 13.10 3.53 21.21
N ASN A 180 13.72 4.51 20.56
CA ASN A 180 15.04 5.07 20.90
C ASN A 180 16.20 4.05 20.84
N LYS A 181 15.96 2.85 20.30
CA LYS A 181 17.01 1.90 19.98
C LYS A 181 17.54 2.18 18.58
N MET A 182 18.86 2.23 18.47
CA MET A 182 19.55 2.34 17.19
C MET A 182 19.70 0.95 16.58
N TYR A 183 19.23 0.80 15.35
CA TYR A 183 19.40 -0.41 14.53
C TYR A 183 20.42 -0.13 13.43
N SER A 184 21.23 -1.12 13.07
CA SER A 184 21.89 -1.09 11.76
C SER A 184 20.84 -1.08 10.64
N ILE A 185 21.20 -0.54 9.48
CA ILE A 185 20.25 -0.46 8.37
C ILE A 185 19.83 -1.84 7.86
N SER A 186 20.71 -2.85 7.90
CA SER A 186 20.32 -4.23 7.55
C SER A 186 19.39 -4.83 8.60
N GLU A 187 19.63 -4.67 9.90
CA GLU A 187 18.69 -5.15 10.93
C GLU A 187 17.31 -4.49 10.80
N PHE A 188 17.28 -3.20 10.51
CA PHE A 188 16.03 -2.48 10.25
C PHE A 188 15.28 -3.09 9.05
N ILE A 189 15.99 -3.41 7.97
CA ILE A 189 15.38 -4.03 6.79
C ILE A 189 14.95 -5.46 7.04
N ASP A 190 15.76 -6.27 7.74
CA ASP A 190 15.40 -7.65 8.09
C ASP A 190 14.09 -7.72 8.88
N ILE A 191 13.85 -6.74 9.77
CA ILE A 191 12.60 -6.62 10.53
C ILE A 191 11.41 -6.21 9.62
N LEU A 192 11.64 -5.37 8.60
CA LEU A 192 10.59 -4.88 7.70
C LEU A 192 10.27 -5.84 6.54
N SER A 193 11.27 -6.55 6.02
CA SER A 193 11.19 -7.38 4.81
C SER A 193 10.00 -8.34 4.79
N PRO A 194 9.59 -9.01 5.88
CA PRO A 194 8.41 -9.87 5.86
C PRO A 194 7.09 -9.18 5.48
N LYS A 195 7.06 -7.85 5.42
CA LYS A 195 5.87 -7.02 5.18
C LYS A 195 6.07 -5.90 4.14
N ALA A 196 7.27 -5.73 3.61
CA ALA A 196 7.65 -4.55 2.82
C ALA A 196 8.31 -4.86 1.47
N ASN A 197 8.35 -6.12 1.04
CA ASN A 197 8.95 -6.49 -0.25
C ASN A 197 8.19 -5.86 -1.43
N ILE A 198 6.90 -5.53 -1.24
CA ILE A 198 6.11 -4.81 -2.26
C ILE A 198 6.78 -3.50 -2.71
N ILE A 199 7.54 -2.84 -1.83
CA ILE A 199 8.28 -1.60 -2.14
C ILE A 199 9.81 -1.73 -2.04
N ILE A 200 10.34 -2.82 -1.47
CA ILE A 200 11.77 -3.14 -1.34
C ILE A 200 12.01 -4.55 -1.89
N SER A 201 11.95 -4.72 -3.22
CA SER A 201 12.07 -6.06 -3.85
C SER A 201 13.49 -6.59 -3.95
N ASP A 202 14.50 -5.72 -4.03
CA ASP A 202 15.91 -6.11 -4.11
C ASP A 202 16.74 -5.47 -2.97
N PRO A 203 16.62 -5.98 -1.73
CA PRO A 203 17.44 -5.52 -0.62
C PRO A 203 18.94 -5.81 -0.82
N SER A 204 19.31 -6.77 -1.69
CA SER A 204 20.70 -7.13 -1.95
C SER A 204 21.49 -6.00 -2.63
N SER A 205 20.79 -5.16 -3.39
CA SER A 205 21.36 -3.96 -4.02
C SER A 205 21.87 -2.93 -3.00
N LYS A 206 21.42 -3.00 -1.74
CA LYS A 206 21.62 -1.99 -0.68
C LYS A 206 21.28 -0.57 -1.14
N LYS A 207 20.30 -0.43 -2.03
CA LYS A 207 19.84 0.85 -2.58
C LYS A 207 18.33 0.95 -2.44
N PHE A 208 17.88 2.04 -1.82
CA PHE A 208 16.47 2.38 -1.81
C PHE A 208 16.08 3.07 -3.11
N ASN A 209 14.95 2.65 -3.68
CA ASN A 209 14.35 3.37 -4.79
C ASN A 209 13.87 4.77 -4.36
N TYR A 210 13.42 5.55 -5.35
CA TYR A 210 12.97 6.92 -5.15
C TYR A 210 11.84 7.05 -4.10
N GLY A 211 10.80 6.22 -4.20
CA GLY A 211 9.61 6.31 -3.35
C GLY A 211 9.89 5.92 -1.89
N VAL A 212 10.69 4.88 -1.67
CA VAL A 212 11.14 4.47 -0.32
C VAL A 212 12.04 5.54 0.28
N SER A 213 12.96 6.10 -0.52
CA SER A 213 13.88 7.13 -0.04
C SER A 213 13.15 8.40 0.41
N ASN A 214 12.15 8.83 -0.36
CA ASN A 214 11.29 9.94 0.04
C ASN A 214 10.43 9.61 1.25
N GLY A 215 9.97 8.35 1.35
CA GLY A 215 9.23 7.86 2.50
C GLY A 215 10.02 8.01 3.79
N LEU A 216 11.25 7.50 3.80
CA LEU A 216 12.14 7.58 4.96
C LEU A 216 12.50 9.02 5.33
N ARG A 217 12.79 9.88 4.33
CA ARG A 217 13.03 11.32 4.58
C ARG A 217 11.83 12.03 5.18
N ALA A 218 10.63 11.79 4.64
CA ALA A 218 9.42 12.39 5.20
C ALA A 218 9.14 11.91 6.63
N LEU A 219 9.45 10.66 6.95
CA LEU A 219 9.35 10.16 8.32
C LEU A 219 10.37 10.81 9.25
N GLN A 220 11.60 11.03 8.77
CA GLN A 220 12.61 11.79 9.50
C GLN A 220 12.19 13.23 9.75
N ASP A 221 11.73 13.94 8.72
CA ASP A 221 11.30 15.34 8.81
C ASP A 221 10.09 15.50 9.76
N SER A 222 9.25 14.46 9.86
CA SER A 222 8.13 14.42 10.82
C SER A 222 8.54 14.06 12.26
N GLY A 223 9.82 13.72 12.50
CA GLY A 223 10.32 13.28 13.80
C GLY A 223 9.85 11.87 14.20
N PHE A 224 9.45 11.02 13.25
CA PHE A 224 9.03 9.64 13.52
C PHE A 224 10.21 8.67 13.61
N LEU A 225 11.25 8.92 12.85
CA LEU A 225 12.50 8.18 12.90
C LEU A 225 13.69 9.13 12.71
N LYS A 226 14.89 8.64 12.94
CA LYS A 226 16.13 9.34 12.66
C LYS A 226 17.03 8.41 11.84
N MET A 227 17.46 8.85 10.66
CA MET A 227 18.49 8.17 9.87
C MET A 227 19.84 8.81 10.15
N GLU A 228 20.86 7.98 10.26
CA GLU A 228 22.22 8.42 10.58
C GLU A 228 23.24 7.76 9.64
N HIS A 229 24.28 8.51 9.33
CA HIS A 229 25.49 8.02 8.69
C HIS A 229 26.63 8.11 9.70
N ILE A 230 26.95 6.96 10.31
CA ILE A 230 28.08 6.83 11.22
C ILE A 230 29.30 6.43 10.39
N LEU A 231 30.36 7.23 10.47
CA LEU A 231 31.62 6.96 9.79
C LEU A 231 32.19 5.59 10.22
N ASP A 232 32.92 4.94 9.33
CA ASP A 232 33.57 3.63 9.53
C ASP A 232 32.66 2.39 9.70
N GLN A 233 31.33 2.56 9.64
CA GLN A 233 30.39 1.44 9.50
C GLN A 233 30.52 0.78 8.12
N LYS A 234 30.51 -0.55 8.08
CA LYS A 234 30.52 -1.32 6.82
C LYS A 234 29.13 -1.60 6.27
N ASP A 235 28.12 -1.59 7.14
CA ASP A 235 26.74 -1.78 6.71
C ASP A 235 26.15 -0.46 6.23
N ILE A 236 26.24 -0.26 4.92
CA ILE A 236 25.89 0.99 4.27
C ILE A 236 24.83 0.73 3.21
N TRP A 237 23.77 1.53 3.24
CA TRP A 237 22.76 1.58 2.19
C TRP A 237 22.68 2.97 1.60
N ALA A 238 22.33 3.06 0.32
CA ALA A 238 22.16 4.34 -0.36
C ALA A 238 20.69 4.70 -0.54
N LEU A 239 20.33 5.93 -0.20
CA LEU A 239 19.08 6.56 -0.62
C LEU A 239 19.22 7.08 -2.05
N TYR A 240 18.10 7.15 -2.77
CA TYR A 240 18.02 7.89 -4.02
C TYR A 240 18.44 9.35 -3.79
N PRO A 241 19.37 9.89 -4.60
CA PRO A 241 19.95 11.21 -4.37
C PRO A 241 18.95 12.34 -4.60
N MET A 242 18.97 13.35 -3.71
CA MET A 242 18.18 14.57 -3.87
C MET A 242 19.03 15.80 -3.60
N LYS A 243 18.96 16.80 -4.49
CA LYS A 243 19.72 18.05 -4.37
C LYS A 243 19.49 18.78 -3.05
N ALA A 244 18.27 18.70 -2.50
CA ALA A 244 17.90 19.34 -1.24
C ALA A 244 18.60 18.73 -0.01
N TYR A 245 19.10 17.49 -0.11
CA TYR A 245 19.72 16.75 0.99
C TYR A 245 21.17 16.40 0.64
N SER A 246 21.93 17.36 0.09
CA SER A 246 23.29 17.17 -0.43
C SER A 246 24.27 16.75 0.67
N ASN A 247 24.25 15.46 1.01
CA ASN A 247 25.18 14.60 1.79
C ASN A 247 24.45 13.43 2.49
N ASP A 248 23.11 13.41 2.52
CA ASP A 248 22.30 12.38 3.21
C ASP A 248 21.80 11.28 2.25
N SER A 249 22.63 10.88 1.28
CA SER A 249 22.29 9.77 0.39
C SER A 249 22.83 8.43 0.89
N ILE A 250 23.45 8.42 2.06
CA ILE A 250 24.04 7.25 2.69
C ILE A 250 23.45 7.10 4.09
N ILE A 251 23.03 5.88 4.44
CA ILE A 251 22.53 5.52 5.76
C ILE A 251 23.28 4.29 6.25
N THR A 252 23.62 4.30 7.53
CA THR A 252 24.17 3.15 8.24
C THR A 252 23.24 2.67 9.35
N ASN A 253 22.47 3.59 9.94
CA ASN A 253 21.65 3.31 11.11
C ASN A 253 20.31 4.05 11.05
N ILE A 254 19.30 3.46 11.69
CA ILE A 254 17.99 4.06 11.89
C ILE A 254 17.56 3.89 13.35
N THR A 255 16.98 4.94 13.91
CA THR A 255 16.35 4.95 15.24
C THR A 255 14.88 5.33 15.10
N ILE A 256 13.97 4.56 15.71
CA ILE A 256 12.54 4.92 15.78
C ILE A 256 12.31 5.78 17.04
N LEU A 257 11.60 6.91 16.90
CA LEU A 257 11.45 7.92 17.97
C LEU A 257 10.15 7.76 18.80
#